data_AF-A0A963HCX7-F1
#
_entry.id   AF-A0A963HCX7-F1
#
_cell.length_a   1.000
_cell.length_b   1.000
_cell.length_c   1.000
_cell.angle_alpha   90.00
_cell.angle_beta   90.00
_cell.angle_gamma   90.00
#
_symmetry.space_group_name_H-M   'P 1'
#
loop_
_entity.id
_entity.type
_entity.pdbx_description
1 polymer ?
#
loop_
_entity_poly.entity_id
_entity_poly.type
_entity_poly.pdbx_seq_one_letter_code
_entity_poly.pdbx_strand_id
1 'polypeptide(L)'
;MGMLDKLFGGSKDYPPLPEDNEAQARLNELKGPLEELAQRVSDPLEVVPAERQAFVFVGKPPKRFGIAWIHDGKVSGLKELTDEHKLSPGAVGEMVTKLGHAYEHASQSPRFSTEVGGKKVVVIPSKGLEQEVQQIIEHATH
;
A
#
# COMPACT_ATOMS: atom_id res chain seq x y z
N MET A 1 -23.17 16.44 -22.67
CA MET A 1 -23.05 15.16 -21.93
C MET A 1 -22.19 14.23 -22.79
N GLY A 2 -21.04 13.68 -22.45
CA GLY A 2 -20.22 13.61 -21.24
C GLY A 2 -19.14 12.56 -21.57
N MET A 3 -18.14 12.94 -22.38
CA MET A 3 -17.07 12.05 -22.87
C MET A 3 -15.67 12.56 -22.48
N LEU A 4 -15.58 13.38 -21.43
CA LEU A 4 -14.32 13.94 -20.93
C LEU A 4 -13.83 13.28 -19.63
N ASP A 5 -14.65 12.45 -18.98
CA ASP A 5 -14.28 11.75 -17.73
C ASP A 5 -13.25 10.63 -17.94
N LYS A 6 -13.06 10.14 -19.17
CA LYS A 6 -12.10 9.06 -19.46
C LYS A 6 -10.67 9.54 -19.72
N LEU A 7 -10.42 10.86 -19.76
CA LEU A 7 -9.10 11.41 -20.14
C LEU A 7 -8.31 12.01 -18.98
N PHE A 8 -8.86 12.04 -17.76
CA PHE A 8 -8.12 12.40 -16.54
C PHE A 8 -7.85 11.15 -15.70
N GLY A 9 -6.87 10.34 -16.12
CA GLY A 9 -6.13 9.44 -15.22
C GLY A 9 -6.97 8.39 -14.47
N GLY A 10 -7.86 7.69 -15.18
CA GLY A 10 -8.80 6.71 -14.63
C GLY A 10 -8.23 5.84 -13.51
N SER A 11 -8.64 6.14 -12.28
CA SER A 11 -8.66 5.14 -11.20
C SER A 11 -9.50 3.97 -11.71
N LYS A 12 -8.90 2.78 -11.86
CA LYS A 12 -9.67 1.56 -12.14
C LYS A 12 -10.79 1.48 -11.10
N ASP A 13 -12.03 1.42 -11.55
CA ASP A 13 -13.17 1.20 -10.65
C ASP A 13 -13.17 -0.27 -10.23
N TYR A 14 -12.54 -0.52 -9.09
CA TYR A 14 -12.55 -1.82 -8.44
C TYR A 14 -13.89 -2.04 -7.72
N PRO A 15 -14.40 -3.28 -7.68
CA PRO A 15 -15.59 -3.62 -6.91
C PRO A 15 -15.42 -3.20 -5.43
N PRO A 16 -16.51 -2.88 -4.73
CA PRO A 16 -16.42 -2.56 -3.29
C PRO A 16 -15.85 -3.74 -2.51
N LEU A 17 -15.10 -3.45 -1.45
CA LEU A 17 -14.61 -4.49 -0.54
C LEU A 17 -15.81 -5.17 0.15
N PRO A 18 -15.93 -6.51 0.08
CA PRO A 18 -17.02 -7.21 0.77
C PRO A 18 -16.94 -7.01 2.29
N GLU A 19 -18.07 -6.76 2.93
CA GLU A 19 -18.15 -6.52 4.39
C GLU A 19 -17.80 -7.76 5.22
N ASP A 20 -17.97 -8.95 4.64
CA ASP A 20 -17.69 -10.26 5.26
C ASP A 20 -16.25 -10.76 5.02
N ASN A 21 -15.36 -9.90 4.50
CA ASN A 21 -13.98 -10.25 4.22
C ASN A 21 -13.05 -9.94 5.40
N GLU A 22 -12.11 -10.86 5.69
CA GLU A 22 -11.03 -10.68 6.66
C GLU A 22 -10.24 -9.37 6.45
N ALA A 23 -10.07 -8.95 5.19
CA ALA A 23 -9.43 -7.68 4.85
C ALA A 23 -10.17 -6.46 5.42
N GLN A 24 -11.50 -6.48 5.50
CA GLN A 24 -12.28 -5.38 6.09
C GLN A 24 -12.04 -5.30 7.61
N ALA A 25 -11.99 -6.44 8.29
CA ALA A 25 -11.68 -6.49 9.73
C ALA A 25 -10.27 -5.92 10.01
N ARG A 26 -9.27 -6.36 9.24
CA ARG A 26 -7.88 -5.86 9.34
C ARG A 26 -7.80 -4.35 9.09
N LEU A 27 -8.54 -3.82 8.11
CA LEU A 27 -8.57 -2.38 7.85
C LEU A 27 -9.23 -1.59 8.98
N ASN A 28 -10.29 -2.14 9.60
CA ASN A 28 -10.97 -1.49 10.72
C ASN A 28 -10.04 -1.36 11.94
N GLU A 29 -9.21 -2.37 12.22
CA GLU A 29 -8.21 -2.31 13.29
C GLU A 29 -7.16 -1.22 13.06
N LEU A 30 -6.85 -0.93 11.79
CA LEU A 30 -5.82 0.02 11.37
C LEU A 30 -6.40 1.36 10.89
N LYS A 31 -7.70 1.60 11.15
CA LYS A 31 -8.44 2.74 10.58
C LYS A 31 -7.79 4.08 10.90
N GLY A 32 -7.47 4.35 12.17
CA GLY A 32 -6.90 5.64 12.59
C GLY A 32 -5.61 6.00 11.83
N PRO A 33 -4.57 5.16 11.88
CA PRO A 33 -3.33 5.40 11.13
C PRO A 33 -3.53 5.47 9.61
N LEU A 34 -4.45 4.66 9.06
CA LEU A 34 -4.73 4.67 7.62
C LEU A 34 -5.45 5.96 7.19
N GLU A 35 -6.35 6.49 8.00
CA GLU A 35 -6.99 7.79 7.80
C GLU A 35 -5.96 8.93 7.86
N GLU A 36 -5.05 8.89 8.83
CA GLU A 36 -3.97 9.86 8.93
C GLU A 36 -3.10 9.86 7.66
N LEU A 37 -2.70 8.66 7.19
CA LEU A 37 -1.93 8.53 5.95
C LEU A 37 -2.73 9.04 4.73
N ALA A 38 -4.03 8.71 4.65
CA ALA A 38 -4.90 9.15 3.56
C ALA A 38 -5.04 10.66 3.47
N GLN A 39 -5.03 11.37 4.61
CA GLN A 39 -5.07 12.83 4.68
C GLN A 39 -3.72 13.48 4.35
N ARG A 40 -2.60 12.84 4.76
CA ARG A 40 -1.24 13.36 4.56
C ARG A 40 -0.77 13.27 3.10
N VAL A 41 -1.25 12.28 2.36
CA VAL A 41 -0.74 11.96 1.02
C VAL A 41 -1.81 12.19 -0.03
N SER A 42 -1.47 12.93 -1.10
CA SER A 42 -2.39 13.20 -2.22
C SER A 42 -2.44 12.05 -3.23
N ASP A 43 -1.34 11.32 -3.43
CA ASP A 43 -1.25 10.19 -4.36
C ASP A 43 -2.22 9.04 -4.01
N PRO A 44 -2.61 8.20 -4.99
CA PRO A 44 -3.42 7.01 -4.74
C PRO A 44 -2.78 6.07 -3.72
N LEU A 45 -3.62 5.43 -2.89
CA LEU A 45 -3.19 4.43 -1.91
C LEU A 45 -3.71 3.05 -2.31
N GLU A 46 -2.80 2.07 -2.37
CA GLU A 46 -3.15 0.65 -2.48
C GLU A 46 -2.66 -0.09 -1.22
N VAL A 47 -3.59 -0.68 -0.47
CA VAL A 47 -3.35 -1.27 0.85
C VAL A 47 -3.35 -2.78 0.74
N VAL A 48 -2.31 -3.41 1.29
CA VAL A 48 -2.19 -4.84 1.51
C VAL A 48 -2.41 -5.10 3.00
N PRO A 49 -3.60 -5.55 3.41
CA PRO A 49 -3.91 -5.80 4.81
C PRO A 49 -3.22 -7.10 5.29
N ALA A 50 -2.49 -7.01 6.39
CA ALA A 50 -1.75 -8.11 7.02
C ALA A 50 -2.25 -8.30 8.48
N GLU A 51 -1.76 -9.32 9.18
CA GLU A 51 -2.09 -9.50 10.60
C GLU A 51 -1.50 -8.36 11.45
N ARG A 52 -2.37 -7.55 12.08
CA ARG A 52 -2.00 -6.40 12.95
C ARG A 52 -1.13 -5.32 12.28
N GLN A 53 -0.97 -5.37 10.97
CA GLN A 53 -0.20 -4.41 10.19
C GLN A 53 -0.78 -4.26 8.78
N ALA A 54 -0.36 -3.24 8.04
CA ALA A 54 -0.69 -3.12 6.63
C ALA A 54 0.45 -2.48 5.85
N PHE A 55 0.66 -2.94 4.62
CA PHE A 55 1.59 -2.32 3.69
C PHE A 55 0.80 -1.43 2.73
N VAL A 56 1.22 -0.18 2.58
CA VAL A 56 0.53 0.80 1.76
C VAL A 56 1.47 1.27 0.67
N PHE A 57 1.13 0.90 -0.56
CA PHE A 57 1.76 1.46 -1.74
C PHE A 57 1.17 2.86 -2.00
N VAL A 58 2.07 3.82 -2.17
CA VAL A 58 1.75 5.22 -2.45
C VAL A 58 2.13 5.50 -3.89
N GLY A 59 1.14 5.90 -4.70
CA GLY A 59 1.32 6.09 -6.14
C GLY A 59 1.47 4.76 -6.89
N LYS A 60 2.04 4.81 -8.10
CA LYS A 60 2.18 3.62 -8.97
C LYS A 60 3.61 3.47 -9.49
N PRO A 61 4.14 2.24 -9.59
CA PRO A 61 5.40 2.02 -10.31
C PRO A 61 5.35 2.50 -11.78
N PRO A 62 6.48 2.87 -12.39
CA PRO A 62 7.79 3.09 -11.77
C PRO A 62 7.99 4.53 -11.23
N LYS A 63 7.04 5.45 -11.46
CA LYS A 63 7.18 6.88 -11.13
C LYS A 63 6.31 7.28 -9.94
N ARG A 64 6.90 7.90 -8.91
CA ARG A 64 6.22 8.27 -7.65
C ARG A 64 5.70 7.05 -6.89
N PHE A 65 6.49 5.98 -6.90
CA PHE A 65 6.22 4.78 -6.11
C PHE A 65 6.88 4.94 -4.75
N GLY A 66 6.07 4.92 -3.70
CA GLY A 66 6.49 4.89 -2.31
C GLY A 66 5.85 3.71 -1.59
N ILE A 67 6.44 3.35 -0.45
CA ILE A 67 5.82 2.42 0.49
C ILE A 67 5.75 3.09 1.86
N ALA A 68 4.62 2.90 2.51
CA ALA A 68 4.43 3.10 3.93
C ALA A 68 3.96 1.78 4.54
N TRP A 69 4.22 1.56 5.81
CA TRP A 69 3.68 0.44 6.55
C TRP A 69 3.08 0.95 7.85
N ILE A 70 1.94 0.36 8.18
CA ILE A 70 1.20 0.65 9.40
C ILE A 70 1.46 -0.50 10.34
N HIS A 71 2.05 -0.22 11.50
CA HIS A 71 2.34 -1.20 12.54
C HIS A 71 2.30 -0.53 13.91
N ASP A 72 1.90 -1.26 14.95
CA ASP A 72 1.85 -0.75 16.33
C ASP A 72 1.09 0.60 16.48
N GLY A 73 0.08 0.82 15.64
CA GLY A 73 -0.69 2.06 15.60
C GLY A 73 0.04 3.27 15.02
N LYS A 74 1.20 3.08 14.36
CA LYS A 74 2.01 4.13 13.72
C LYS A 74 2.11 3.91 12.22
N VAL A 75 2.34 5.01 11.51
CA VAL A 75 2.67 5.01 10.08
C VAL A 75 4.16 5.29 9.93
N SER A 76 4.88 4.35 9.33
CA SER A 76 6.31 4.47 9.05
C SER A 76 6.51 4.43 7.54
N GLY A 77 7.32 5.34 7.02
CA GLY A 77 7.62 5.43 5.59
C GLY A 77 9.06 5.02 5.31
N LEU A 78 9.39 4.81 4.04
CA LEU A 78 10.71 4.35 3.60
C LEU A 78 11.90 5.11 4.24
N LYS A 79 11.73 6.41 4.48
CA LYS A 79 12.74 7.25 5.13
C LYS A 79 13.00 6.81 6.57
N GLU A 80 11.95 6.60 7.36
CA GLU A 80 12.06 6.17 8.75
C GLU A 80 12.79 4.84 8.88
N LEU A 81 12.50 3.85 8.02
CA LEU A 81 13.23 2.57 8.01
C LEU A 81 14.69 2.73 7.61
N THR A 82 14.95 3.58 6.61
CA THR A 82 16.32 3.87 6.17
C THR A 82 17.13 4.48 7.30
N ASP A 83 16.56 5.43 8.04
CA ASP A 83 17.20 6.11 9.15
C ASP A 83 17.40 5.17 10.36
N GLU A 84 16.39 4.36 10.70
CA GLU A 84 16.41 3.43 11.83
C GLU A 84 17.44 2.31 11.65
N HIS A 85 17.47 1.70 10.46
CA HIS A 85 18.39 0.60 10.14
C HIS A 85 19.69 1.06 9.47
N LYS A 86 19.89 2.38 9.32
CA LYS A 86 21.06 2.99 8.67
C LYS A 86 21.36 2.38 7.30
N LEU A 87 20.30 2.17 6.51
CA LEU A 87 20.41 1.49 5.22
C LEU A 87 21.25 2.33 4.26
N SER A 88 22.14 1.66 3.52
CA SER A 88 22.90 2.31 2.46
C SER A 88 21.97 2.72 1.30
N PRO A 89 22.30 3.76 0.52
CA PRO A 89 21.52 4.13 -0.67
C PRO A 89 21.34 2.97 -1.67
N GLY A 90 22.33 2.09 -1.78
CA GLY A 90 22.25 0.89 -2.62
C GLY A 90 21.21 -0.12 -2.11
N ALA A 91 21.21 -0.39 -0.79
CA ALA A 91 20.23 -1.28 -0.17
C ALA A 91 18.80 -0.73 -0.29
N VAL A 92 18.61 0.59 -0.09
CA VAL A 92 17.32 1.25 -0.30
C VAL A 92 16.85 1.12 -1.75
N GLY A 93 17.74 1.34 -2.72
CA GLY A 93 17.41 1.19 -4.14
C GLY A 93 17.02 -0.24 -4.52
N GLU A 94 17.75 -1.23 -4.01
CA GLU A 94 17.43 -2.65 -4.22
C GLU A 94 16.10 -3.04 -3.60
N MET A 95 15.82 -2.60 -2.36
CA MET A 95 14.56 -2.84 -1.67
C MET A 95 13.38 -2.23 -2.46
N VAL A 96 13.47 -0.97 -2.89
CA VAL A 96 12.41 -0.32 -3.69
C VAL A 96 12.17 -1.07 -5.00
N THR A 97 13.24 -1.54 -5.65
CA THR A 97 13.14 -2.33 -6.89
C THR A 97 12.40 -3.65 -6.64
N LYS A 98 12.79 -4.38 -5.60
CA LYS A 98 12.13 -5.64 -5.20
C LYS A 98 10.66 -5.43 -4.85
N LEU A 99 10.32 -4.37 -4.12
CA LEU A 99 8.93 -4.00 -3.80
C LEU A 99 8.10 -3.71 -5.05
N GLY A 100 8.70 -3.02 -6.04
CA GLY A 100 8.07 -2.79 -7.34
C GLY A 100 7.75 -4.10 -8.06
N HIS A 101 8.70 -5.04 -8.10
CA HIS A 101 8.49 -6.35 -8.71
C HIS A 101 7.41 -7.17 -7.98
N ALA A 102 7.41 -7.18 -6.64
CA ALA A 102 6.38 -7.87 -5.85
C ALA A 102 4.98 -7.31 -6.16
N TYR A 103 4.86 -5.98 -6.22
CA TYR A 103 3.62 -5.31 -6.61
C TYR A 103 3.16 -5.71 -8.02
N GLU A 104 4.09 -5.79 -8.99
CA GLU A 104 3.81 -6.23 -10.36
C GLU A 104 3.40 -7.71 -10.44
N HIS A 105 4.03 -8.59 -9.66
CA HIS A 105 3.64 -10.00 -9.55
C HIS A 105 2.20 -10.14 -9.05
N ALA A 106 1.80 -9.31 -8.09
CA ALA A 106 0.44 -9.24 -7.57
C ALA A 106 -0.55 -8.48 -8.48
N SER A 107 -0.18 -8.15 -9.72
CA SER A 107 -1.08 -7.50 -10.69
C SER A 107 -2.33 -8.33 -10.99
N GLN A 108 -2.26 -9.66 -10.87
CA GLN A 108 -3.39 -10.58 -11.06
C GLN A 108 -4.22 -10.80 -9.78
N SER A 109 -3.75 -10.31 -8.63
CA SER A 109 -4.51 -10.44 -7.38
C SER A 109 -5.80 -9.63 -7.42
N PRO A 110 -6.88 -10.12 -6.77
CA PRO A 110 -8.11 -9.37 -6.61
C PRO A 110 -7.84 -7.98 -6.02
N ARG A 111 -8.57 -6.99 -6.51
CA ARG A 111 -8.50 -5.62 -6.03
C ARG A 111 -9.90 -5.12 -5.77
N PHE A 112 -10.06 -4.48 -4.62
CA PHE A 112 -11.31 -3.91 -4.17
C PHE A 112 -11.13 -2.43 -3.90
N SER A 113 -12.23 -1.70 -3.78
CA SER A 113 -12.22 -0.32 -3.33
C SER A 113 -12.98 -0.16 -2.02
N THR A 114 -12.48 0.70 -1.16
CA THR A 114 -13.18 1.16 0.05
C THR A 114 -12.86 2.62 0.31
N GLU A 115 -13.57 3.24 1.24
CA GLU A 115 -13.34 4.64 1.63
C GLU A 115 -12.67 4.70 3.00
N VAL A 116 -11.60 5.47 3.10
CA VAL A 116 -10.89 5.73 4.35
C VAL A 116 -10.66 7.23 4.46
N GLY A 117 -11.18 7.86 5.51
CA GLY A 117 -11.02 9.30 5.75
C GLY A 117 -11.54 10.18 4.61
N GLY A 118 -12.60 9.76 3.91
CA GLY A 118 -13.15 10.48 2.75
C GLY A 118 -12.37 10.26 1.44
N LYS A 119 -11.37 9.37 1.44
CA LYS A 119 -10.56 9.04 0.26
C LYS A 119 -10.80 7.61 -0.19
N LYS A 120 -11.00 7.42 -1.50
CA LYS A 120 -11.05 6.08 -2.11
C LYS A 120 -9.67 5.43 -2.06
N VAL A 121 -9.58 4.26 -1.45
CA VAL A 121 -8.37 3.43 -1.37
C VAL A 121 -8.61 2.10 -2.06
N VAL A 122 -7.55 1.54 -2.65
CA VAL A 122 -7.58 0.20 -3.24
C VAL A 122 -7.11 -0.80 -2.19
N VAL A 123 -7.77 -1.95 -2.10
CA VAL A 123 -7.40 -3.02 -1.17
C VAL A 123 -6.99 -4.24 -1.98
N ILE A 124 -5.80 -4.76 -1.70
CA ILE A 124 -5.21 -5.96 -2.33
C ILE A 124 -5.12 -7.06 -1.27
N PRO A 125 -6.16 -7.88 -1.05
CA PRO A 125 -6.12 -8.97 -0.07
C PRO A 125 -5.32 -10.16 -0.62
N SER A 126 -4.01 -10.01 -0.70
CA SER A 126 -3.09 -11.02 -1.25
C SER A 126 -2.07 -11.45 -0.20
N LYS A 127 -2.23 -12.68 0.31
CA LYS A 127 -1.26 -13.30 1.23
C LYS A 127 0.13 -13.46 0.61
N GLY A 128 0.19 -13.71 -0.71
CA GLY A 128 1.46 -13.80 -1.42
C GLY A 128 2.20 -12.46 -1.44
N LEU A 129 1.48 -11.37 -1.76
CA LEU A 129 2.06 -10.03 -1.74
C LEU A 129 2.46 -9.60 -0.33
N GLU A 130 1.63 -9.91 0.67
CA GLU A 130 1.94 -9.69 2.08
C GLU A 130 3.28 -10.34 2.46
N GLN A 131 3.45 -11.63 2.15
CA GLN A 131 4.67 -12.38 2.45
C GLN A 131 5.90 -11.85 1.69
N GLU A 132 5.75 -11.55 0.39
CA GLU A 132 6.85 -11.00 -0.41
C GLU A 132 7.32 -9.65 0.15
N VAL A 133 6.40 -8.73 0.44
CA VAL A 133 6.73 -7.40 0.99
C VAL A 133 7.42 -7.54 2.34
N GLN A 134 6.89 -8.39 3.23
CA GLN A 134 7.47 -8.65 4.52
C GLN A 134 8.91 -9.18 4.41
N GLN A 135 9.14 -10.18 3.57
CA GLN A 135 10.48 -10.75 3.34
C GLN A 135 11.46 -9.72 2.77
N ILE A 136 11.00 -8.84 1.87
CA ILE A 136 11.83 -7.79 1.30
C ILE A 136 12.27 -6.79 2.36
N ILE A 137 11.35 -6.35 3.22
CA ILE A 137 11.66 -5.42 4.32
C ILE A 137 12.60 -6.10 5.32
N GLU A 138 12.27 -7.31 5.77
CA GLU A 138 13.10 -8.07 6.71
C GLU A 138 14.53 -8.27 6.18
N HIS A 139 14.69 -8.60 4.89
CA HIS A 139 16.01 -8.78 4.28
C HIS A 139 16.81 -7.48 4.16
N ALA A 140 16.13 -6.34 4.00
CA ALA A 140 16.81 -5.05 3.93
C ALA A 140 17.29 -4.57 5.31
N THR A 141 16.61 -4.98 6.38
CA THR A 141 16.81 -4.48 7.75
C THR A 141 17.71 -5.34 8.64
N HIS A 142 18.05 -6.55 8.19
CA HIS A 142 18.97 -7.49 8.84
C HIS A 142 20.36 -7.42 8.20
#